data_AF-A0A4U8Z4H2-F1
#
_entry.id   AF-A0A4U8Z4H2-F1
#
_cell.length_a   1.000
_cell.length_b   1.000
_cell.length_c   1.000
_cell.angle_alpha   90.00
_cell.angle_beta   90.00
_cell.angle_gamma   90.00
#
_symmetry.space_group_name_H-M   'P 1'
#
loop_
_entity.id
_entity.type
_entity.pdbx_description
1 polymer ?
#
loop_
_entity_poly.entity_id
_entity_poly.type
_entity_poly.pdbx_seq_one_letter_code
_entity_poly.pdbx_strand_id
1 'polypeptide(L)'
;MRHKRLDHRFVEHIPERLEPGILYVSMEYATSAHSCCCGCGEEVVAPFTPTDWKMTFDGETISLRPSIGNWTLKCRSHYVIDRGKVIEAGPWSDEQVEAERRRDRAAKAHFYGQTPKVEPSAQPPLVKAEPGFWRRVWDWVSGRS
;
A
#
# COMPACT_ATOMS: atom_id res chain seq x y z
N MET A 1 -0.73 1.63 -20.78
CA MET A 1 -0.47 0.53 -19.79
C MET A 1 0.21 -0.70 -20.39
N ARG A 2 1.25 -1.26 -19.74
CA ARG A 2 1.96 -2.51 -20.14
C ARG A 2 1.31 -3.77 -19.58
N HIS A 3 1.01 -3.78 -18.28
CA HIS A 3 0.31 -4.88 -17.61
C HIS A 3 -1.19 -4.59 -17.67
N LYS A 4 -1.96 -5.43 -18.38
CA LYS A 4 -3.40 -5.25 -18.61
C LYS A 4 -4.28 -6.04 -17.64
N ARG A 5 -3.68 -6.98 -16.90
CA ARG A 5 -4.32 -7.79 -15.88
C ARG A 5 -3.32 -8.04 -14.76
N LEU A 6 -3.83 -8.13 -13.53
CA LEU A 6 -3.10 -8.57 -12.36
C LEU A 6 -3.74 -9.84 -11.82
N ASP A 7 -2.90 -10.81 -11.49
CA ASP A 7 -3.29 -11.89 -10.58
C ASP A 7 -3.10 -11.40 -9.15
N HIS A 8 -3.92 -11.90 -8.22
CA HIS A 8 -3.79 -11.50 -6.81
C HIS A 8 -3.16 -12.62 -5.99
N ARG A 9 -2.40 -12.23 -4.97
CA ARG A 9 -1.84 -13.15 -3.98
C ARG A 9 -2.09 -12.59 -2.60
N PHE A 10 -2.85 -13.32 -1.78
CA PHE A 10 -2.96 -13.03 -0.36
C PHE A 10 -1.67 -13.45 0.33
N VAL A 11 -1.08 -12.52 1.07
CA VAL A 11 0.17 -12.71 1.80
C VAL A 11 0.03 -12.08 3.18
N GLU A 12 0.76 -12.59 4.16
CA GLU A 12 0.88 -11.94 5.46
C GLU A 12 1.68 -10.64 5.31
N HIS A 13 2.90 -10.76 4.77
CA HIS A 13 3.79 -9.64 4.48
C HIS A 13 4.00 -9.42 2.98
N ILE A 14 3.99 -8.16 2.57
CA ILE A 14 4.33 -7.77 1.19
C ILE A 14 5.82 -8.07 0.95
N PRO A 15 6.18 -8.77 -0.13
CA PRO A 15 7.58 -9.11 -0.40
C PRO A 15 8.40 -7.87 -0.74
N GLU A 16 9.70 -7.90 -0.42
CA GLU A 16 10.64 -6.80 -0.72
C GLU A 16 10.75 -6.49 -2.23
N ARG A 17 10.47 -7.48 -3.08
CA ARG A 17 10.49 -7.33 -4.54
C ARG A 17 9.13 -7.73 -5.11
N LEU A 18 8.49 -6.77 -5.76
CA LEU A 18 7.19 -6.98 -6.39
C LEU A 18 7.36 -7.52 -7.80
N GLU A 19 6.81 -8.71 -8.04
CA GLU A 19 6.75 -9.27 -9.39
C GLU A 19 5.76 -8.48 -10.26
N PRO A 20 6.13 -8.11 -11.51
CA PRO A 20 5.21 -7.44 -12.42
C PRO A 20 4.00 -8.31 -12.74
N GLY A 21 2.80 -7.73 -12.67
CA GLY A 21 1.56 -8.45 -12.97
C GLY A 21 0.90 -9.12 -11.75
N ILE A 22 1.44 -8.94 -10.55
CA ILE A 22 0.84 -9.48 -9.32
C ILE A 22 0.44 -8.34 -8.37
N LEU A 23 -0.79 -8.43 -7.85
CA LEU A 23 -1.31 -7.62 -6.75
C LEU A 23 -1.15 -8.42 -5.46
N TYR A 24 -0.18 -8.04 -4.63
CA TYR A 24 -0.03 -8.61 -3.30
C TYR A 24 -0.98 -7.91 -2.34
N VAL A 25 -1.70 -8.70 -1.55
CA VAL A 25 -2.71 -8.20 -0.62
C VAL A 25 -2.45 -8.75 0.76
N SER A 26 -2.23 -7.87 1.73
CA SER A 26 -2.21 -8.23 3.13
C SER A 26 -3.50 -7.77 3.81
N MET A 27 -4.30 -8.76 4.22
CA MET A 27 -5.51 -8.50 4.99
C MET A 27 -5.18 -8.08 6.42
N GLU A 28 -4.10 -8.62 7.00
CA GLU A 28 -3.65 -8.30 8.36
C GLU A 28 -3.22 -6.83 8.47
N TYR A 29 -2.42 -6.36 7.50
CA TYR A 29 -1.96 -4.97 7.48
C TYR A 29 -2.88 -4.03 6.68
N ALA A 30 -4.07 -4.53 6.27
CA ALA A 30 -5.06 -3.80 5.49
C ALA A 30 -4.45 -2.99 4.34
N THR A 31 -3.62 -3.63 3.51
CA THR A 31 -2.89 -2.96 2.43
C THR A 31 -2.69 -3.86 1.22
N SER A 32 -2.42 -3.25 0.08
CA SER A 32 -1.97 -3.95 -1.12
C SER A 32 -0.80 -3.23 -1.77
N ALA A 33 0.01 -3.99 -2.51
CA ALA A 33 1.09 -3.45 -3.29
C ALA A 33 1.28 -4.21 -4.60
N HIS A 34 1.72 -3.50 -5.64
CA HIS A 34 2.08 -4.08 -6.93
C HIS A 34 3.14 -3.23 -7.64
N SER A 35 3.86 -3.85 -8.57
CA SER A 35 4.70 -3.09 -9.50
C SER A 35 3.82 -2.33 -10.50
N CYS A 36 4.14 -1.05 -10.73
CA CYS A 36 3.33 -0.13 -11.51
C CYS A 36 2.95 -0.72 -12.88
N CYS A 37 1.65 -0.74 -13.18
CA CYS A 37 1.11 -1.40 -14.38
C CYS A 37 1.52 -0.73 -15.70
N CYS A 38 2.08 0.49 -15.66
CA CYS A 38 2.68 1.08 -16.86
C CYS A 38 3.98 0.36 -17.27
N GLY A 39 4.61 -0.39 -16.36
CA GLY A 39 5.83 -1.14 -16.61
C GLY A 39 7.12 -0.42 -16.23
N CYS A 40 7.06 0.67 -15.46
CA CYS A 40 8.25 1.42 -15.02
C CYS A 40 9.00 0.75 -13.86
N GLY A 41 8.44 -0.29 -13.25
CA GLY A 41 9.08 -1.03 -12.15
C GLY A 41 8.84 -0.45 -10.76
N GLU A 42 8.42 0.80 -10.67
CA GLU A 42 8.11 1.47 -9.39
C GLU A 42 7.03 0.73 -8.59
N GLU A 43 7.21 0.70 -7.27
CA GLU A 43 6.24 0.16 -6.33
C GLU A 43 5.04 1.11 -6.17
N VAL A 44 3.84 0.52 -6.17
CA VAL A 44 2.60 1.22 -5.90
C VAL A 44 1.94 0.55 -4.71
N VAL A 45 1.68 1.33 -3.66
CA VAL A 45 0.99 0.88 -2.45
C VAL A 45 -0.40 1.49 -2.42
N ALA A 46 -1.41 0.66 -2.14
CA ALA A 46 -2.80 1.07 -1.97
C ALA A 46 -3.33 0.55 -0.63
N PRO A 47 -3.19 1.35 0.45
CA PRO A 47 -3.74 1.03 1.77
C PRO A 47 -5.26 1.02 1.77
N PHE A 48 -5.85 0.16 2.59
CA PHE A 48 -7.30 0.02 2.76
C PHE A 48 -7.84 0.78 3.96
N THR A 49 -7.24 1.95 4.26
CA THR A 49 -7.77 2.79 5.34
C THR A 49 -9.15 3.33 4.94
N PRO A 50 -9.98 3.75 5.91
CA PRO A 50 -11.32 4.28 5.64
C PRO A 50 -11.35 5.48 4.68
N THR A 51 -10.23 6.18 4.51
CA THR A 51 -10.10 7.37 3.66
C THR A 51 -9.35 7.13 2.35
N ASP A 52 -8.71 5.97 2.17
CA ASP A 52 -7.86 5.66 1.02
C ASP A 52 -8.62 4.75 0.01
N TRP A 53 -8.06 3.56 -0.31
CA TRP A 53 -8.66 2.63 -1.25
C TRP A 53 -9.60 1.64 -0.57
N LYS A 54 -10.60 1.18 -1.30
CA LYS A 54 -11.51 0.08 -0.96
C LYS A 54 -11.22 -1.08 -1.89
N MET A 55 -11.11 -2.26 -1.30
CA MET A 55 -10.98 -3.52 -2.02
C MET A 55 -12.32 -4.25 -2.02
N THR A 56 -12.68 -4.84 -3.15
CA THR A 56 -13.72 -5.87 -3.23
C THR A 56 -13.11 -7.16 -3.76
N PHE A 57 -13.43 -8.27 -3.11
CA PHE A 57 -13.04 -9.62 -3.54
C PHE A 57 -14.30 -10.48 -3.63
N ASP A 58 -14.54 -11.07 -4.80
CA ASP A 58 -15.73 -11.89 -5.09
C ASP A 58 -15.48 -13.41 -4.99
N GLY A 59 -14.31 -13.81 -4.48
CA GLY A 59 -13.86 -15.20 -4.44
C GLY A 59 -12.96 -15.61 -5.61
N GLU A 60 -12.92 -14.81 -6.68
CA GLU A 60 -12.10 -15.09 -7.88
C GLU A 60 -11.21 -13.90 -8.25
N THR A 61 -11.70 -12.67 -8.10
CA THR A 61 -11.04 -11.47 -8.59
C THR A 61 -11.12 -10.30 -7.61
N ILE A 62 -10.15 -9.40 -7.72
CA ILE A 62 -10.08 -8.18 -6.91
C ILE A 62 -10.37 -6.94 -7.76
N SER A 63 -11.15 -6.01 -7.22
CA SER A 63 -11.25 -4.63 -7.69
C SER A 63 -10.77 -3.66 -6.61
N LEU A 64 -10.14 -2.56 -7.03
CA LEU A 64 -9.74 -1.45 -6.17
C LEU A 64 -10.45 -0.16 -6.61
N ARG A 65 -10.95 0.60 -5.64
CA ARG A 65 -11.59 1.91 -5.84
C ARG A 65 -11.12 2.90 -4.76
N PRO A 66 -10.90 4.18 -5.05
CA PRO A 66 -10.97 4.84 -6.35
C PRO A 66 -9.81 4.39 -7.27
N SER A 67 -9.62 5.09 -8.40
CA SER A 67 -8.48 4.84 -9.28
C SER A 67 -7.14 5.07 -8.58
N ILE A 68 -6.08 4.52 -9.16
CA ILE A 68 -4.69 4.68 -8.74
C ILE A 68 -4.05 5.72 -9.63
N GLY A 69 -3.71 6.88 -9.07
CA GLY A 69 -3.01 7.96 -9.75
C GLY A 69 -1.58 8.14 -9.22
N ASN A 70 -0.59 7.85 -10.06
CA ASN A 70 0.83 7.87 -9.70
C ASN A 70 1.49 9.23 -9.98
N TRP A 71 0.88 10.32 -9.51
CA TRP A 71 1.27 11.70 -9.86
C TRP A 71 2.63 12.14 -9.30
N THR A 72 3.15 11.45 -8.28
CA THR A 72 4.50 11.67 -7.73
C THR A 72 5.57 10.90 -8.50
N LEU A 73 5.19 9.88 -9.28
CA LEU A 73 6.12 9.10 -10.09
C LEU A 73 6.34 9.77 -11.44
N LYS A 74 7.52 9.56 -12.03
CA LYS A 74 7.86 10.08 -13.38
C LYS A 74 6.88 9.62 -14.45
N CYS A 75 6.30 8.43 -14.31
CA CYS A 75 5.38 7.87 -15.30
C CYS A 75 3.99 8.53 -15.29
N ARG A 76 3.59 9.20 -14.19
CA ARG A 76 2.25 9.81 -14.00
C ARG A 76 1.08 8.93 -14.47
N SER A 77 1.23 7.61 -14.34
CA SER A 77 0.24 6.66 -14.81
C SER A 77 -1.05 6.74 -13.98
N HIS A 78 -2.19 6.50 -14.63
CA HIS A 78 -3.50 6.54 -13.98
C HIS A 78 -4.36 5.38 -14.48
N TYR A 79 -4.88 4.55 -13.56
CA TYR A 79 -5.66 3.37 -13.91
C TYR A 79 -6.59 2.93 -12.78
N VAL A 80 -7.55 2.08 -13.14
CA VAL A 80 -8.43 1.36 -12.22
C VAL A 80 -8.11 -0.12 -12.32
N ILE A 81 -8.13 -0.82 -11.18
CA ILE A 81 -8.11 -2.28 -11.15
C ILE A 81 -9.55 -2.74 -10.94
N ASP A 82 -10.13 -3.42 -11.93
CA ASP A 82 -11.49 -3.95 -11.87
C ASP A 82 -11.52 -5.43 -12.26
N ARG A 83 -11.88 -6.30 -11.32
CA ARG A 83 -11.90 -7.76 -11.48
C ARG A 83 -10.59 -8.30 -12.07
N GLY A 84 -9.49 -7.82 -11.49
CA GLY A 84 -8.11 -8.06 -11.92
C GLY A 84 -7.68 -7.35 -13.20
N LYS A 85 -8.58 -6.70 -13.96
CA LYS A 85 -8.22 -5.97 -15.19
C LYS A 85 -7.69 -4.59 -14.87
N VAL A 86 -6.63 -4.17 -15.55
CA VAL A 86 -6.08 -2.82 -15.46
C VAL A 86 -6.69 -1.98 -16.58
N ILE A 87 -7.58 -1.08 -16.19
CA ILE A 87 -8.27 -0.16 -17.09
C ILE A 87 -7.58 1.19 -17.00
N GLU A 88 -7.00 1.63 -18.11
CA GLU A 88 -6.34 2.93 -18.21
C GLU A 88 -7.36 4.05 -18.00
N ALA A 89 -7.05 4.95 -17.07
CA ALA A 89 -7.85 6.13 -16.81
C ALA A 89 -7.13 7.35 -17.40
N GLY A 90 -7.89 8.28 -17.98
CA GLY A 90 -7.33 9.46 -18.63
C GLY A 90 -6.46 10.29 -17.68
N PRO A 91 -5.45 11.02 -18.19
CA PRO A 91 -4.58 11.83 -17.34
C PRO A 91 -5.37 12.92 -16.61
N TRP A 92 -4.88 13.30 -15.44
CA TRP A 92 -5.39 14.46 -14.71
C TRP A 92 -4.47 15.66 -14.92
N SER A 93 -5.08 16.85 -15.02
CA SER A 93 -4.36 18.11 -14.90
C SER A 93 -3.81 18.29 -13.49
N ASP A 94 -2.79 19.14 -13.33
CA ASP A 94 -2.23 19.42 -12.01
C ASP A 94 -3.28 20.04 -11.06
N GLU A 95 -4.25 20.78 -11.59
CA GLU A 95 -5.39 21.31 -10.83
C GLU A 95 -6.30 20.18 -10.30
N GLN A 96 -6.59 19.17 -11.12
CA GLN A 96 -7.37 18.00 -10.71
C GLN A 96 -6.62 17.20 -9.64
N VAL A 97 -5.31 17.02 -9.81
CA VAL A 97 -4.45 16.36 -8.81
C VAL A 97 -4.46 17.11 -7.49
N GLU A 98 -4.32 18.44 -7.50
CA GLU A 98 -4.31 19.22 -6.25
C GLU A 98 -5.70 19.31 -5.61
N ALA A 99 -6.77 19.33 -6.40
CA ALA A 99 -8.13 19.23 -5.87
C ALA A 99 -8.34 17.90 -5.14
N GLU A 100 -7.88 16.78 -5.69
CA GLU A 100 -7.94 15.48 -5.02
C GLU A 100 -7.08 15.43 -3.77
N ARG A 101 -5.84 15.92 -3.83
CA ARG A 101 -4.98 16.00 -2.64
C ARG A 101 -5.60 16.83 -1.52
N ARG A 102 -6.27 17.94 -1.83
CA ARG A 102 -7.01 18.73 -0.84
C ARG A 102 -8.16 17.92 -0.22
N ARG A 103 -8.92 17.21 -1.05
CA ARG A 103 -10.02 16.34 -0.59
C ARG A 103 -9.52 15.22 0.33
N ASP A 104 -8.46 14.53 -0.08
CA ASP A 104 -7.81 13.46 0.70
C ASP A 104 -7.31 13.97 2.07
N ARG A 105 -6.59 15.10 2.08
CA ARG A 105 -6.13 15.74 3.32
C ARG A 105 -7.29 16.10 4.24
N ALA A 106 -8.37 16.65 3.69
CA ALA A 106 -9.56 17.00 4.48
C ALA A 106 -10.27 15.75 5.04
N ALA A 107 -10.40 14.68 4.23
CA ALA A 107 -11.00 13.42 4.67
C ALA A 107 -10.19 12.77 5.80
N LYS A 108 -8.86 12.73 5.67
CA LYS A 108 -7.95 12.24 6.71
C LYS A 108 -8.02 13.10 7.98
N ALA A 109 -8.01 14.43 7.84
CA ALA A 109 -8.14 15.33 8.97
C ALA A 109 -9.49 15.17 9.70
N HIS A 110 -10.58 14.95 8.98
CA HIS A 110 -11.88 14.69 9.58
C HIS A 110 -11.90 13.34 10.33
N PHE A 111 -11.40 12.27 9.70
CA PHE A 111 -11.42 10.93 10.27
C PHE A 111 -10.52 10.79 11.50
N TYR A 112 -9.28 11.28 11.42
CA TYR A 112 -8.29 11.18 12.52
C TYR A 112 -8.32 12.37 13.49
N GLY A 113 -8.88 13.52 13.10
CA GLY A 113 -9.05 14.67 13.99
C GLY A 113 -10.19 14.49 15.00
N GLN A 114 -11.09 13.51 14.78
CA GLN A 114 -12.21 13.20 15.65
C GLN A 114 -11.96 12.04 16.62
N THR A 115 -10.76 11.45 16.66
CA THR A 115 -10.46 10.39 17.63
C THR A 115 -10.72 10.90 19.05
N PRO A 116 -11.60 10.27 19.86
CA PRO A 116 -11.60 10.50 21.30
C PRO A 116 -10.18 10.21 21.79
N LYS A 117 -9.68 11.06 22.70
CA LYS A 117 -8.45 10.80 23.44
C LYS A 117 -8.48 9.35 23.91
N VAL A 118 -7.67 8.49 23.27
CA VAL A 118 -7.45 7.14 23.76
C VAL A 118 -6.85 7.34 25.15
N GLU A 119 -7.63 7.04 26.19
CA GLU A 119 -7.10 6.92 27.54
C GLU A 119 -5.93 5.94 27.49
N PRO A 120 -4.82 6.19 28.21
CA PRO A 120 -3.69 5.28 28.18
C PRO A 120 -4.12 3.92 28.73
N SER A 121 -4.47 3.00 27.83
CA SER A 121 -4.65 1.60 28.16
C SER A 121 -3.33 1.10 28.74
N ALA A 122 -3.45 0.55 29.94
CA ALA A 122 -2.38 0.02 30.78
C ALA A 122 -1.23 -0.62 29.99
N GLN A 123 -0.02 -0.33 30.48
CA GLN A 123 1.25 -0.92 30.04
C GLN A 123 1.10 -2.43 29.76
N PRO A 124 1.56 -2.96 28.62
CA PRO A 124 1.75 -4.39 28.48
C PRO A 124 2.81 -4.85 29.49
N PRO A 125 2.64 -6.03 30.12
CA PRO A 125 3.63 -6.54 31.06
C PRO A 125 4.96 -6.77 30.33
N LEU A 126 6.06 -6.40 31.00
CA LEU A 126 7.44 -6.62 30.55
C LEU A 126 7.67 -8.09 30.21
N VAL A 127 7.61 -8.44 28.93
CA VAL A 127 8.11 -9.72 28.44
C VAL A 127 9.62 -9.61 28.33
N LYS A 128 10.34 -10.35 29.17
CA LYS A 128 11.80 -10.42 29.16
C LYS A 128 12.26 -11.01 27.82
N ALA A 129 13.09 -10.25 27.11
CA ALA A 129 13.67 -10.67 25.85
C ALA A 129 14.74 -11.76 26.08
N GLU A 130 14.49 -12.96 25.56
CA GLU A 130 15.56 -13.95 25.34
C GLU A 130 16.33 -13.60 24.05
N PRO A 131 17.65 -13.81 24.00
CA PRO A 131 18.49 -13.27 22.94
C PRO A 131 18.38 -14.07 21.65
N GLY A 132 17.53 -13.61 20.73
CA GLY A 132 17.41 -14.12 19.37
C GLY A 132 18.62 -13.77 18.51
N PHE A 133 19.39 -14.81 18.16
CA PHE A 133 20.24 -15.10 16.99
C PHE A 133 20.80 -13.99 16.06
N TRP A 134 20.11 -12.87 15.87
CA TRP A 134 20.50 -11.77 14.97
C TRP A 134 21.57 -10.83 15.53
N ARG A 135 21.83 -10.87 16.85
CA ARG A 135 22.86 -10.04 17.49
C ARG A 135 24.29 -10.51 17.21
N ARG A 136 24.49 -11.83 16.98
CA ARG A 136 25.82 -12.41 16.71
C ARG A 136 26.30 -12.24 15.26
N VAL A 137 25.37 -12.01 14.32
CA VAL A 137 25.69 -11.83 12.90
C VAL A 137 26.12 -10.38 12.61
N TRP A 138 25.61 -9.41 13.37
CA TRP A 138 26.00 -8.01 13.23
C TRP A 138 27.41 -7.72 13.77
N ASP A 139 27.76 -8.30 14.92
CA ASP A 139 29.07 -8.10 15.56
C ASP A 139 30.24 -8.75 14.79
N TRP A 140 29.96 -9.70 13.88
CA TRP A 140 30.96 -10.29 12.99
C TRP A 140 31.22 -9.44 11.72
N VAL A 141 30.26 -8.60 11.34
CA VAL A 141 30.33 -7.75 10.13
C VAL A 141 30.90 -6.35 10.45
N SER A 142 30.83 -5.88 11.69
CA SER A 142 31.49 -4.65 12.13
C SER A 142 32.82 -4.95 12.83
N GLY A 143 33.87 -5.28 12.07
CA GLY A 143 35.21 -5.55 12.60
C GLY A 143 35.74 -4.46 13.53
N ARG A 144 35.63 -4.70 14.85
CA ARG A 144 36.40 -4.05 15.92
C ARG A 144 36.71 -5.14 16.96
N SER A 145 37.99 -5.48 17.02
CA SER A 145 38.60 -6.44 17.93
C SER A 145 38.36 -6.14 19.40
#